data_AF-A0A932F923-F1
#
_entry.id   AF-A0A932F923-F1
#
_cell.length_a   1.000
_cell.length_b   1.000
_cell.length_c   1.000
_cell.angle_alpha   90.00
_cell.angle_beta   90.00
_cell.angle_gamma   90.00
#
_symmetry.space_group_name_H-M   'P 1'
#
loop_
_entity.id
_entity.type
_entity.pdbx_description
1 polymer ?
#
loop_
_entity_poly.entity_id
_entity_poly.type
_entity_poly.pdbx_seq_one_letter_code
_entity_poly.pdbx_strand_id
1 'polypeptide(L)' 'MGGMSKAPEPDGSTAARFRVVVLPHLDAAYGFARWLSRDPVLAQDVAQEAMLRALRYFHAFRGDEARPW' A
#
# COMPACT_ATOMS: atom_id res chain seq x y z
N MET A 1 -3.90 21.59 -17.45
CA MET A 1 -3.43 20.48 -16.60
C MET A 1 -4.35 20.42 -15.38
N GLY A 2 -5.37 19.57 -15.35
CA GLY A 2 -5.24 18.11 -15.23
C GLY A 2 -5.41 17.75 -13.75
N GLY A 3 -6.64 17.91 -13.23
CA GLY A 3 -6.95 17.66 -11.83
C GLY A 3 -6.62 16.22 -11.46
N MET A 4 -5.67 16.03 -10.57
CA MET A 4 -5.53 14.78 -9.82
C MET A 4 -6.79 14.68 -8.96
N SER A 5 -7.83 14.02 -9.47
CA SER A 5 -9.02 13.65 -8.71
C SER A 5 -8.55 13.11 -7.37
N LYS A 6 -8.89 13.83 -6.30
CA LYS A 6 -8.65 13.38 -4.93
C LYS A 6 -9.27 11.99 -4.85
N ALA A 7 -8.43 10.96 -4.69
CA ALA A 7 -8.92 9.61 -4.46
C ALA A 7 -9.90 9.68 -3.28
N PRO A 8 -11.06 9.00 -3.36
CA PRO A 8 -12.00 9.00 -2.25
C PRO A 8 -11.25 8.58 -0.98
N GLU A 9 -11.41 9.37 0.09
CA GLU A 9 -10.85 9.00 1.39
C GLU A 9 -11.36 7.60 1.73
N PRO A 10 -10.49 6.67 2.16
CA PRO A 10 -10.91 5.32 2.45
C PRO A 10 -11.97 5.35 3.55
N ASP A 11 -13.18 4.88 3.23
CA ASP A 11 -14.23 4.71 4.23
C ASP A 11 -13.85 3.61 5.23
N GLY A 12 -14.55 3.57 6.37
CA GLY A 12 -14.25 2.61 7.45
C GLY A 12 -14.30 1.14 7.00
N SER A 13 -15.08 0.82 5.96
CA SER A 13 -15.19 -0.53 5.40
C SER A 13 -13.97 -0.90 4.56
N THR A 14 -13.48 0.05 3.76
CA THR A 14 -12.26 -0.06 2.94
C THR A 14 -11.04 -0.23 3.85
N ALA A 15 -10.96 0.54 4.94
CA ALA A 15 -9.87 0.43 5.91
C ALA A 15 -9.89 -0.93 6.66
N ALA A 16 -11.06 -1.48 6.96
CA ALA A 16 -11.18 -2.80 7.58
C ALA A 16 -10.70 -3.91 6.63
N ARG A 17 -11.12 -3.86 5.36
CA ARG A 17 -10.69 -4.83 4.35
C ARG A 17 -9.20 -4.72 4.04
N PHE A 18 -8.65 -3.51 3.99
CA PHE A 18 -7.21 -3.28 3.82
C PHE A 18 -6.39 -3.96 4.93
N ARG A 19 -6.85 -3.85 6.19
CA ARG A 19 -6.18 -4.50 7.33
C ARG A 19 -6.14 -6.02 7.22
N VAL A 20 -7.16 -6.63 6.61
CA VAL A 20 -7.20 -8.09 6.43
C VAL A 20 -6.34 -8.53 5.23
N VAL A 21 -6.37 -7.77 4.14
CA VAL A 21 -5.75 -8.19 2.87
C VAL A 21 -4.30 -7.73 2.74
N VAL A 22 -3.97 -6.51 3.15
CA VAL A 22 -2.68 -5.88 2.85
C VAL A 22 -1.75 -5.84 4.06
N LEU A 23 -2.28 -5.53 5.24
CA LEU A 23 -1.45 -5.36 6.45
C LEU A 23 -0.58 -6.60 6.80
N PRO A 24 -1.01 -7.86 6.58
CA PRO A 24 -0.15 -9.02 6.79
C PRO A 24 1.13 -9.03 5.95
N HIS A 25 1.18 -8.25 4.86
CA HIS A 25 2.34 -8.16 3.97
C HIS A 25 3.31 -7.03 4.35
N LEU A 26 3.05 -6.28 5.43
CA LEU A 26 3.90 -5.16 5.86
C LEU A 26 5.34 -5.61 6.15
N ASP A 27 5.50 -6.70 6.90
CA ASP A 27 6.84 -7.21 7.27
C ASP A 27 7.62 -7.69 6.04
N ALA A 28 6.92 -8.33 5.08
CA ALA A 28 7.52 -8.74 3.82
C ALA A 28 7.93 -7.53 2.97
N ALA A 29 7.09 -6.48 2.91
CA ALA A 29 7.40 -5.24 2.21
C ALA A 29 8.60 -4.52 2.83
N TYR A 30 8.69 -4.47 4.16
CA TYR A 30 9.84 -3.93 4.88
C TYR A 30 11.11 -4.76 4.62
N GLY A 31 11.03 -6.09 4.72
CA GLY A 31 12.16 -6.97 4.45
C GLY A 31 12.69 -6.81 3.02
N PHE A 32 11.79 -6.65 2.04
CA PHE A 32 12.16 -6.38 0.67
C PHE A 32 12.80 -4.99 0.50
N ALA A 33 12.23 -3.96 1.13
CA ALA A 33 12.81 -2.62 1.11
C ALA A 33 14.21 -2.59 1.75
N ARG A 34 14.44 -3.34 2.84
CA ARG A 34 15.75 -3.51 3.48
C ARG A 34 16.76 -4.18 2.56
N TRP A 35 16.32 -5.20 1.84
CA TRP A 35 17.16 -5.91 0.88
C TRP A 35 17.63 -4.98 -0.25
N LEU A 36 16.74 -4.09 -0.72
CA LEU A 36 17.05 -3.09 -1.75
C LEU A 36 17.92 -1.93 -1.24
N SER A 37 17.53 -1.30 -0.13
CA SER A 37 18.16 -0.06 0.35
C SER A 37 19.44 -0.28 1.14
N ARG A 38 19.59 -1.47 1.76
CA ARG A 38 20.63 -1.78 2.77
C ARG A 38 20.63 -0.83 3.98
N ASP A 39 19.60 -0.01 4.13
CA ASP A 39 19.46 1.01 5.18
C ASP A 39 18.11 0.82 5.90
N PRO A 40 18.11 0.71 7.25
CA PRO A 40 16.89 0.46 8.02
C PRO A 40 15.88 1.60 7.97
N VAL A 41 16.36 2.84 7.98
CA VAL A 41 15.55 4.05 8.01
C VAL A 41 14.91 4.24 6.64
N LEU A 42 15.71 4.18 5.56
CA LEU A 42 15.17 4.29 4.21
C LEU A 42 14.17 3.16 3.89
N ALA A 43 14.43 1.95 4.38
CA ALA A 43 13.50 0.84 4.16
C ALA A 43 12.15 1.05 4.86
N GLN A 44 12.17 1.63 6.07
CA GLN A 44 10.96 1.97 6.80
C GLN A 44 10.16 3.06 6.08
N ASP A 45 10.82 4.08 5.53
CA ASP A 45 10.15 5.15 4.77
C ASP A 45 9.53 4.60 3.48
N VAL A 46 10.26 3.79 2.73
CA VAL A 46 9.76 3.14 1.50
C VAL A 46 8.55 2.24 1.79
N ALA A 47 8.62 1.41 2.84
CA ALA A 47 7.51 0.53 3.21
C ALA A 47 6.27 1.34 3.62
N GLN A 48 6.45 2.41 4.39
CA GLN A 48 5.34 3.31 4.77
C GLN A 48 4.72 3.99 3.55
N GLU A 49 5.53 4.55 2.65
CA GLU A 49 5.03 5.21 1.44
C GLU A 49 4.26 4.23 0.55
N ALA A 50 4.78 3.01 0.38
CA ALA A 50 4.11 1.94 -0.36
C ALA A 50 2.75 1.58 0.26
N MET A 51 2.66 1.45 1.59
CA MET A 51 1.41 1.16 2.29
C MET A 51 0.40 2.31 2.18
N LEU A 52 0.84 3.56 2.32
CA LEU A 52 -0.02 4.73 2.15
C LEU A 52 -0.55 4.81 0.71
N ARG A 53 0.29 4.49 -0.27
CA ARG A 53 -0.11 4.40 -1.68
C ARG A 53 -1.13 3.28 -1.87
N ALA A 54 -0.85 2.08 -1.34
CA ALA A 54 -1.77 0.95 -1.42
C ALA A 54 -3.14 1.30 -0.82
N LEU A 55 -3.18 1.89 0.37
CA LEU A 55 -4.42 2.32 1.04
C LEU A 55 -5.21 3.32 0.20
N ARG A 56 -4.53 4.33 -0.37
CA ARG A 56 -5.18 5.33 -1.25
C ARG A 56 -5.83 4.72 -2.47
N TYR A 57 -5.26 3.67 -3.05
CA TYR A 57 -5.79 3.02 -4.25
C TYR A 57 -6.62 1.75 -3.95
N PHE A 58 -6.69 1.32 -2.68
CA PHE A 58 -7.33 0.06 -2.29
C PHE A 58 -8.84 0.04 -2.54
N HIS A 59 -9.50 1.21 -2.55
CA HIS A 59 -10.94 1.31 -2.88
C HIS A 59 -11.26 0.77 -4.29
N ALA A 60 -10.30 0.81 -5.22
CA ALA A 60 -10.43 0.26 -6.57
C ALA A 60 -10.10 -1.24 -6.63
N PHE A 61 -9.54 -1.81 -5.56
CA PHE A 61 -9.14 -3.22 -5.52
C PHE A 61 -10.36 -4.13 -5.33
N ARG A 62 -10.70 -4.92 -6.35
CA ARG A 62 -11.85 -5.86 -6.31
C ARG A 62 -11.50 -7.30 -5.90
N GLY A 63 -10.26 -7.57 -5.49
CA GLY A 63 -9.84 -8.93 -5.07
C GLY A 63 -9.38 -9.79 -6.24
N ASP A 64 -10.13 -9.79 -7.35
CA ASP A 64 -9.84 -10.64 -8.52
C ASP A 64 -8.98 -9.98 -9.61
N GLU A 65 -8.75 -8.67 -9.52
CA GLU A 65 -7.95 -7.89 -10.48
C GLU A 65 -6.51 -7.64 -10.02
N ALA A 66 -6.00 -8.43 -9.06
CA ALA A 66 -4.57 -8.48 -8.81
C ALA A 66 -3.90 -9.12 -10.04
N ARG A 67 -3.67 -8.33 -11.10
CA ARG A 67 -2.83 -8.78 -12.21
C ARG A 67 -1.47 -9.17 -11.61
N PRO A 68 -1.05 -10.44 -11.71
CA PRO A 68 0.32 -10.75 -11.42
C PRO A 68 1.14 -10.07 -12.51
N TRP A 69 1.90 -9.05 -12.09
CA TRP A 69 2.91 -8.30 -12.85
C TRP A 69 2.41 -7.52 -14.08
#